data_AF-A0ABD0SFU0-F1
#
_entry.id   AF-A0ABD0SFU0-F1
#
_cell.length_a   1.000
_cell.length_b   1.000
_cell.length_c   1.000
_cell.angle_alpha   90.00
_cell.angle_beta   90.00
_cell.angle_gamma   90.00
#
_symmetry.space_group_name_H-M   'P 1'
#
loop_
_entity.id
_entity.type
_entity.pdbx_description
1 polymer ?
#
loop_
_entity_poly.entity_id
_entity_poly.type
_entity_poly.pdbx_seq_one_letter_code
_entity_poly.pdbx_strand_id
1 'polypeptide(L)'
;MKVEQNYNDENVKLHYNIIQREEHEKNATAVVTSEILAKLNVNVESLPQKCQQILLQAAESQTSMGIEHLDPIALSLEQSKHLSEKLEQQYEVLKLKQKNAELQTKIDRNNKFLADLRKDLESSRKSLAAPNPNPDNIQEHIRQLKQKVASYEENCEKAKMKYTKLSVPDGVLPKSLMTLVSTLATLNEEAASLKQRADDVALARQARDTFNRLRR
;
A
#
# COMPACT_ATOMS: atom_id res chain seq x y z
N MET A 1 -50.03 42.76 8.63
CA MET A 1 -49.55 41.67 9.52
C MET A 1 -50.46 40.45 9.65
N LYS A 2 -51.75 40.45 9.24
CA LYS A 2 -52.60 39.23 9.31
C LYS A 2 -52.46 38.26 8.12
N VAL A 3 -51.91 38.73 6.99
CA VAL A 3 -51.84 37.95 5.75
C VAL A 3 -50.70 36.92 5.77
N GLU A 4 -49.56 37.25 6.37
CA GLU A 4 -48.40 36.34 6.49
C GLU A 4 -48.62 35.21 7.52
N GLN A 5 -49.35 35.47 8.61
CA GLN A 5 -49.68 34.43 9.60
C GLN A 5 -50.68 33.41 9.05
N ASN A 6 -51.68 33.84 8.26
CA ASN A 6 -52.63 32.91 7.63
C ASN A 6 -51.96 31.99 6.60
N TYR A 7 -50.98 32.50 5.84
CA TYR A 7 -50.25 31.72 4.85
C TYR A 7 -49.41 30.60 5.50
N ASN A 8 -48.87 30.86 6.70
CA ASN A 8 -48.08 29.89 7.43
C ASN A 8 -48.95 28.77 8.02
N ASP A 9 -50.12 29.10 8.55
CA ASP A 9 -51.07 28.12 9.11
C ASP A 9 -51.72 27.23 8.02
N GLU A 10 -51.99 27.79 6.83
CA GLU A 10 -52.45 27.00 5.68
C GLU A 10 -51.37 26.04 5.17
N ASN A 11 -50.11 26.47 5.13
CA ASN A 11 -49.00 25.63 4.67
C ASN A 11 -48.69 24.49 5.67
N VAL A 12 -48.78 24.77 6.98
CA VAL A 12 -48.66 23.75 8.03
C VAL A 12 -49.79 22.72 7.94
N LYS A 13 -51.04 23.16 7.70
CA LYS A 13 -52.16 22.24 7.46
C LYS A 13 -51.99 21.42 6.19
N LEU A 14 -51.45 22.02 5.12
CA LEU A 14 -51.19 21.33 3.87
C LEU A 14 -50.14 20.22 4.06
N HIS A 15 -49.03 20.52 4.75
CA HIS A 15 -48.01 19.54 5.10
C HIS A 15 -48.57 18.41 5.97
N TYR A 16 -49.38 18.72 6.98
CA TYR A 16 -50.03 17.70 7.80
C TYR A 16 -50.92 16.77 6.97
N ASN A 17 -51.71 17.32 6.05
CA ASN A 17 -52.55 16.52 5.16
C ASN A 17 -51.74 15.65 4.18
N ILE A 18 -50.60 16.15 3.70
CA ILE A 18 -49.69 15.37 2.84
C ILE A 18 -49.13 14.18 3.62
N ILE A 19 -48.61 14.41 4.83
CA ILE A 19 -48.08 13.34 5.70
C ILE A 19 -49.15 12.28 5.99
N GLN A 20 -50.37 12.69 6.35
CA GLN A 20 -51.46 11.75 6.60
C GLN A 20 -51.85 10.94 5.36
N ARG A 21 -51.85 11.59 4.19
CA ARG A 21 -52.17 10.91 2.93
C ARG A 21 -51.09 9.88 2.58
N GLU A 22 -49.82 10.22 2.77
CA GLU A 22 -48.70 9.29 2.61
C GLU A 22 -48.81 8.10 3.59
N GLU A 23 -49.17 8.33 4.85
CA GLU A 23 -49.40 7.24 5.82
C GLU A 23 -50.57 6.33 5.41
N HIS A 24 -51.68 6.90 4.92
CA HIS A 24 -52.81 6.11 4.44
C HIS A 24 -52.46 5.30 3.19
N GLU A 25 -51.70 5.87 2.25
CA GLU A 25 -51.21 5.16 1.06
C GLU A 25 -50.22 4.06 1.43
N LYS A 26 -49.33 4.29 2.40
CA LYS A 26 -48.42 3.27 2.98
C LYS A 26 -49.21 2.12 3.61
N ASN A 27 -50.22 2.43 4.42
CA ASN A 27 -51.06 1.41 5.05
C ASN A 27 -51.85 0.60 4.01
N ALA A 28 -52.39 1.26 2.99
CA ALA A 28 -53.09 0.58 1.90
C ALA A 28 -52.17 -0.35 1.11
N THR A 29 -50.96 0.09 0.77
CA THR A 29 -49.96 -0.74 0.08
C THR A 29 -49.49 -1.91 0.95
N ALA A 30 -49.32 -1.73 2.26
CA ALA A 30 -48.97 -2.81 3.18
C ALA A 30 -50.09 -3.87 3.29
N VAL A 31 -51.35 -3.45 3.33
CA VAL A 31 -52.52 -4.34 3.33
C VAL A 31 -52.60 -5.13 2.02
N VAL A 32 -52.50 -4.46 0.87
CA VAL A 32 -52.50 -5.10 -0.45
C VAL A 32 -51.33 -6.09 -0.56
N THR A 33 -50.14 -5.72 -0.09
CA THR A 33 -48.96 -6.61 -0.12
C THR A 33 -49.18 -7.83 0.78
N SER A 34 -49.75 -7.66 1.96
CA SER A 34 -50.09 -8.75 2.87
C SER A 34 -51.13 -9.70 2.27
N GLU A 35 -52.15 -9.17 1.59
CA GLU A 35 -53.14 -9.96 0.86
C GLU A 35 -52.51 -10.73 -0.31
N ILE A 36 -51.59 -10.11 -1.06
CA ILE A 36 -50.86 -10.77 -2.16
C ILE A 36 -50.00 -11.90 -1.60
N LEU A 37 -49.24 -11.67 -0.53
CA LEU A 37 -48.40 -12.69 0.10
C LEU A 37 -49.25 -13.86 0.65
N ALA A 38 -50.40 -13.56 1.26
CA ALA A 38 -51.36 -14.57 1.71
C ALA A 38 -51.91 -15.39 0.54
N LYS A 39 -52.27 -14.75 -0.59
CA LYS A 39 -52.73 -15.44 -1.81
C LYS A 39 -51.62 -16.29 -2.45
N LEU A 40 -50.36 -15.87 -2.33
CA LEU A 40 -49.18 -16.63 -2.78
C LEU A 40 -48.75 -17.72 -1.79
N ASN A 41 -49.45 -17.87 -0.67
CA ASN A 41 -49.16 -18.83 0.40
C ASN A 41 -47.75 -18.67 0.99
N VAL A 42 -47.21 -17.45 0.97
CA VAL A 42 -45.92 -17.09 1.56
C VAL A 42 -46.19 -16.56 2.97
N ASN A 43 -46.06 -17.44 3.97
CA ASN A 43 -46.12 -17.04 5.38
C ASN A 43 -44.69 -16.93 5.94
N VAL A 44 -44.38 -15.84 6.65
CA VAL A 44 -43.10 -15.65 7.35
C VAL A 44 -42.83 -16.81 8.32
N GLU A 45 -43.87 -17.33 8.97
CA GLU A 45 -43.80 -18.46 9.91
C GLU A 45 -43.52 -19.80 9.22
N SER A 46 -43.74 -19.90 7.91
CA SER A 46 -43.45 -21.09 7.09
C SER A 46 -42.02 -21.12 6.55
N LEU A 47 -41.26 -20.03 6.71
CA LEU A 47 -39.87 -19.93 6.24
C LEU A 47 -38.91 -20.74 7.14
N PRO A 48 -37.78 -21.22 6.61
CA PRO A 48 -36.71 -21.80 7.41
C PRO A 48 -36.25 -20.86 8.54
N GLN A 49 -35.93 -21.42 9.70
CA GLN A 49 -35.62 -20.69 10.94
C GLN A 49 -34.49 -19.63 10.77
N LYS A 50 -33.50 -19.94 9.94
CA LYS A 50 -32.41 -19.02 9.59
C LYS A 50 -32.90 -17.79 8.82
N CYS A 51 -33.87 -17.96 7.93
CA CYS A 51 -34.46 -16.86 7.16
C CYS A 51 -35.36 -15.99 8.06
N GLN A 52 -36.10 -16.60 8.99
CA GLN A 52 -36.89 -15.86 9.99
C GLN A 52 -36.00 -14.98 10.87
N GLN A 53 -34.87 -15.52 11.34
CA GLN A 53 -33.89 -14.74 12.12
C GLN A 53 -33.33 -13.56 11.34
N ILE A 54 -32.99 -13.74 10.05
CA ILE A 54 -32.49 -12.64 9.20
C ILE A 54 -33.55 -11.56 9.02
N LEU A 55 -34.81 -11.94 8.79
CA LEU A 55 -35.92 -10.99 8.63
C LEU A 55 -36.19 -10.20 9.91
N LEU A 56 -36.20 -10.87 11.08
CA LEU A 56 -36.36 -10.22 12.38
C LEU A 56 -35.21 -9.27 12.68
N GLN A 57 -33.97 -9.70 12.45
CA GLN A 57 -32.78 -8.87 12.68
C GLN A 57 -32.74 -7.66 11.74
N ALA A 58 -33.17 -7.82 10.49
CA ALA A 58 -33.30 -6.73 9.54
C ALA A 58 -34.39 -5.73 9.95
N ALA A 59 -35.55 -6.21 10.42
CA ALA A 59 -36.63 -5.37 10.92
C ALA A 59 -36.21 -4.59 12.19
N GLU A 60 -35.55 -5.23 13.16
CA GLU A 60 -35.02 -4.57 14.35
C GLU A 60 -33.97 -3.52 13.99
N SER A 61 -33.05 -3.83 13.07
CA SER A 61 -32.04 -2.88 12.61
C SER A 61 -32.67 -1.67 11.91
N GLN A 62 -33.67 -1.91 11.05
CA GLN A 62 -34.42 -0.86 10.36
C GLN A 62 -35.14 0.07 11.36
N THR A 63 -35.76 -0.51 12.39
CA THR A 63 -36.45 0.25 13.44
C THR A 63 -35.46 1.07 14.27
N SER A 64 -34.31 0.51 14.63
CA SER A 64 -33.27 1.20 15.41
C SER A 64 -32.64 2.39 14.67
N MET A 65 -32.59 2.32 13.33
CA MET A 65 -32.02 3.37 12.48
C MET A 65 -33.05 4.43 12.05
N GLY A 66 -34.33 4.29 12.44
CA GLY A 66 -35.39 5.22 12.05
C GLY A 66 -35.67 5.23 10.54
N ILE A 67 -35.38 4.11 9.85
CA ILE A 67 -35.50 4.00 8.40
C ILE A 67 -36.93 3.57 8.04
N GLU A 68 -37.78 4.51 7.64
CA GLU A 68 -39.16 4.23 7.19
C GLU A 68 -39.21 3.43 5.87
N HIS A 69 -38.18 3.55 5.02
CA HIS A 69 -38.06 2.84 3.76
C HIS A 69 -36.63 2.32 3.54
N LEU A 70 -36.51 1.00 3.30
CA LEU A 70 -35.25 0.37 2.93
C LEU A 70 -34.86 0.84 1.53
N ASP A 71 -34.13 1.96 1.44
CA ASP A 71 -33.43 2.34 0.22
C ASP A 71 -32.29 1.33 -0.01
N PRO A 72 -32.37 0.49 -1.05
CA PRO A 72 -31.34 -0.51 -1.34
C PRO A 72 -29.96 0.13 -1.56
N ILE A 73 -29.92 1.39 -2.01
CA ILE A 73 -28.70 2.14 -2.27
C ILE A 73 -28.06 2.57 -0.93
N ALA A 74 -28.85 3.13 -0.01
CA ALA A 74 -28.37 3.51 1.32
C ALA A 74 -27.83 2.31 2.12
N LEU A 75 -28.52 1.16 2.08
CA LEU A 75 -28.06 -0.07 2.72
C LEU A 75 -26.76 -0.59 2.10
N SER A 76 -26.66 -0.56 0.77
CA SER A 76 -25.45 -0.98 0.06
C SER A 76 -24.26 -0.07 0.38
N LEU A 77 -24.50 1.24 0.51
CA LEU A 77 -23.50 2.22 0.92
C LEU A 77 -23.00 1.95 2.35
N GLU A 78 -23.89 1.70 3.30
CA GLU A 78 -23.50 1.43 4.69
C GLU A 78 -22.76 0.10 4.83
N GLN A 79 -23.19 -0.95 4.10
CA GLN A 79 -22.45 -2.21 4.03
C GLN A 79 -21.07 -2.04 3.41
N SER A 80 -20.96 -1.25 2.33
CA SER A 80 -19.70 -0.94 1.67
C SER A 80 -18.75 -0.18 2.61
N LYS A 81 -19.27 0.80 3.36
CA LYS A 81 -18.52 1.54 4.37
C LYS A 81 -17.99 0.61 5.47
N HIS A 82 -18.84 -0.22 6.06
CA HIS A 82 -18.42 -1.17 7.08
C HIS A 82 -17.39 -2.18 6.56
N LEU A 83 -17.55 -2.65 5.31
CA LEU A 83 -16.58 -3.54 4.68
C LEU A 83 -15.24 -2.83 4.45
N SER A 84 -15.26 -1.58 3.99
CA SER A 84 -14.07 -0.76 3.77
C SER A 84 -13.30 -0.53 5.08
N GLU A 85 -13.97 -0.13 6.15
CA GLU A 85 -13.36 0.06 7.47
C GLU A 85 -12.73 -1.23 8.00
N LYS A 86 -13.41 -2.37 7.81
CA LYS A 86 -12.88 -3.68 8.19
C LYS A 86 -11.64 -4.07 7.38
N LEU A 87 -11.64 -3.80 6.07
CA LEU A 87 -10.51 -4.08 5.19
C LEU A 87 -9.30 -3.20 5.55
N GLU A 88 -9.52 -1.92 5.87
CA GLU A 88 -8.47 -1.00 6.31
C GLU A 88 -7.79 -1.50 7.60
N GLN A 89 -8.59 -1.92 8.59
CA GLN A 89 -8.07 -2.51 9.82
C GLN A 89 -7.27 -3.79 9.55
N GLN A 90 -7.77 -4.66 8.67
CA GLN A 90 -7.06 -5.89 8.29
C GLN A 90 -5.74 -5.58 7.57
N TYR A 91 -5.72 -4.56 6.73
CA TYR A 91 -4.53 -4.11 6.03
C TYR A 91 -3.46 -3.59 7.01
N GLU A 92 -3.84 -2.76 7.99
CA GLU A 92 -2.88 -2.25 8.97
C GLU A 92 -2.33 -3.39 9.86
N VAL A 93 -3.17 -4.36 10.24
CA VAL A 93 -2.69 -5.58 10.93
C VAL A 93 -1.70 -6.36 10.06
N LEU A 94 -1.97 -6.50 8.77
CA LEU A 94 -1.08 -7.23 7.84
C LEU A 94 0.27 -6.53 7.71
N LYS A 95 0.27 -5.21 7.58
CA LYS A 95 1.46 -4.37 7.53
C LYS A 95 2.29 -4.48 8.80
N LEU A 96 1.65 -4.45 9.97
CA LEU A 96 2.32 -4.66 11.25
C LEU A 96 2.93 -6.07 11.35
N LYS A 97 2.21 -7.11 10.91
CA LYS A 97 2.75 -8.48 10.86
C LYS A 97 3.98 -8.59 9.97
N GLN A 98 3.95 -7.99 8.79
CA GLN A 98 5.10 -7.96 7.89
C GLN A 98 6.30 -7.27 8.55
N LYS A 99 6.10 -6.08 9.13
CA LYS A 99 7.16 -5.35 9.82
C LYS A 99 7.75 -6.14 10.99
N ASN A 100 6.91 -6.88 11.72
CA ASN A 100 7.37 -7.73 12.80
C ASN A 100 8.23 -8.90 12.30
N ALA A 101 7.83 -9.54 11.19
CA ALA A 101 8.63 -10.60 10.56
C ALA A 101 9.99 -10.08 10.05
N GLU A 102 10.02 -8.88 9.46
CA GLU A 102 11.26 -8.24 9.03
C GLU A 102 12.19 -7.93 10.22
N LEU A 103 11.63 -7.42 11.32
CA LEU A 103 12.39 -7.16 12.54
C LEU A 103 12.93 -8.45 13.16
N GLN A 104 12.12 -9.51 13.22
CA GLN A 104 12.57 -10.81 13.72
C GLN A 104 13.73 -11.35 12.87
N THR A 105 13.62 -11.26 11.55
CA THR A 105 14.71 -11.68 10.64
C THR A 105 16.01 -10.89 10.89
N LYS A 106 15.91 -9.59 11.21
CA LYS A 106 17.07 -8.77 11.58
C LYS A 106 17.66 -9.20 12.93
N ILE A 107 16.82 -9.47 13.92
CA ILE A 107 17.23 -9.97 15.23
C ILE A 107 17.99 -11.30 15.07
N ASP A 108 17.46 -12.23 14.28
CA ASP A 108 18.08 -13.54 14.08
C ASP A 108 19.45 -13.43 13.40
N ARG A 109 19.58 -12.55 12.40
CA ARG A 109 20.88 -12.23 11.77
C ARG A 109 21.87 -11.66 12.78
N ASN A 110 21.43 -10.70 13.60
CA ASN A 110 22.29 -10.10 14.63
C ASN A 110 22.70 -11.12 15.69
N ASN A 111 21.80 -12.00 16.12
CA ASN A 111 22.10 -13.06 17.07
C ASN A 111 23.14 -14.03 16.52
N LYS A 112 23.01 -14.43 15.25
CA LYS A 112 24.02 -15.26 14.58
C LYS A 112 25.38 -14.55 14.53
N PHE A 113 25.39 -13.29 14.12
CA PHE A 113 26.62 -12.49 14.07
C PHE A 113 27.29 -12.36 15.45
N LEU A 114 26.51 -12.14 16.51
CA LEU A 114 27.03 -12.09 17.88
C LEU A 114 27.56 -13.46 18.35
N ALA A 115 26.93 -14.56 17.96
CA ALA A 115 27.41 -15.90 18.27
C ALA A 115 28.75 -16.18 17.59
N ASP A 116 28.89 -15.82 16.33
CA ASP A 116 30.14 -15.93 15.58
C ASP A 116 31.25 -15.08 16.23
N LEU A 117 30.96 -13.82 16.59
CA LEU A 117 31.91 -12.96 17.30
C LEU A 117 32.35 -13.53 18.65
N ARG A 118 31.43 -14.11 19.43
CA ARG A 118 31.76 -14.74 20.72
C ARG A 118 32.70 -15.93 20.52
N LYS A 119 32.46 -16.73 19.48
CA LYS A 119 33.31 -17.87 19.13
C LYS A 119 34.71 -17.42 18.70
N ASP A 120 34.79 -16.36 17.90
CA ASP A 120 36.07 -15.79 17.46
C ASP A 120 36.86 -15.24 18.66
N LEU A 121 36.19 -14.51 19.56
CA LEU A 121 36.80 -13.97 20.77
C LEU A 121 37.32 -15.10 21.69
N GLU A 122 36.54 -16.17 21.87
CA GLU A 122 36.99 -17.34 22.64
C GLU A 122 38.20 -18.02 21.98
N SER A 123 38.20 -18.12 20.64
CA SER A 123 39.32 -18.69 19.88
C SER A 123 40.58 -17.84 19.99
N SER A 124 40.44 -16.51 19.98
CA SER A 124 41.55 -15.57 20.22
C SER A 124 42.08 -15.69 21.64
N ARG A 125 41.20 -15.79 22.66
CA ARG A 125 41.61 -16.02 24.06
C ARG A 125 42.40 -17.31 24.22
N LYS A 126 41.91 -18.41 23.63
CA LYS A 126 42.61 -19.71 23.62
C LYS A 126 43.96 -19.63 22.92
N SER A 127 44.05 -18.88 21.82
CA SER A 127 45.31 -18.68 21.09
C SER A 127 46.32 -17.84 21.88
N LEU A 128 45.88 -16.81 22.61
CA LEU A 128 46.74 -15.97 23.45
C LEU A 128 47.19 -16.68 24.74
N ALA A 129 46.35 -17.57 25.27
CA ALA A 129 46.69 -18.40 26.43
C ALA A 129 47.56 -19.61 26.07
N ALA A 130 47.79 -19.87 24.78
CA ALA A 130 48.65 -20.96 24.35
C ALA A 130 50.10 -20.66 24.77
N PRO A 131 50.80 -21.62 25.38
CA PRO A 131 52.21 -21.45 25.75
C PRO A 131 53.06 -21.19 24.50
N ASN A 132 54.06 -20.31 24.63
CA ASN A 132 55.02 -20.09 23.56
C ASN A 132 55.67 -21.41 23.13
N PRO A 133 55.94 -21.58 21.83
CA PRO A 133 56.55 -22.80 21.34
C PRO A 133 57.90 -23.05 22.04
N ASN A 134 58.06 -24.25 22.56
CA ASN A 134 59.27 -24.75 23.18
C ASN A 134 59.85 -25.88 22.30
N PRO A 135 61.11 -26.32 22.54
CA PRO A 135 61.75 -27.34 21.70
C PRO A 135 60.94 -28.63 21.56
N ASP A 136 60.15 -28.99 22.58
CA ASP A 136 59.35 -30.23 22.61
C ASP A 136 58.06 -30.15 21.78
N ASN A 137 57.50 -28.94 21.58
CA ASN A 137 56.24 -28.75 20.86
C ASN A 137 56.37 -27.97 19.54
N ILE A 138 57.58 -27.49 19.21
CA ILE A 138 57.87 -26.64 18.04
C ILE A 138 57.44 -27.30 16.72
N GLN A 139 57.64 -28.61 16.56
CA GLN A 139 57.30 -29.32 15.33
C GLN A 139 55.79 -29.39 15.09
N GLU A 140 55.01 -29.63 16.15
CA GLU A 140 53.55 -29.63 16.08
C GLU A 140 53.02 -28.21 15.82
N HIS A 141 53.65 -27.20 16.42
CA HIS A 141 53.32 -25.80 16.16
C HIS A 141 53.57 -25.40 14.70
N ILE A 142 54.68 -25.84 14.11
CA ILE A 142 55.01 -25.66 12.68
C ILE A 142 53.96 -26.36 11.80
N ARG A 143 53.56 -27.59 12.16
CA ARG A 143 52.53 -28.34 11.42
C ARG A 143 51.19 -27.60 11.41
N GLN A 144 50.76 -27.09 12.57
CA GLN A 144 49.53 -26.32 12.71
C GLN A 144 49.58 -24.99 11.95
N LEU A 145 50.72 -24.30 11.95
CA LEU A 145 50.94 -23.08 11.17
C LEU A 145 50.83 -23.34 9.67
N LYS A 146 51.48 -24.40 9.16
CA LYS A 146 51.36 -24.81 7.75
C LYS A 146 49.91 -25.11 7.35
N GLN A 147 49.16 -25.78 8.23
CA GLN A 147 47.74 -26.07 8.00
C GLN A 147 46.88 -24.80 7.99
N LYS A 148 47.17 -23.82 8.88
CA LYS A 148 46.51 -22.51 8.86
C LYS A 148 46.81 -21.72 7.59
N VAL A 149 48.07 -21.71 7.14
CA VAL A 149 48.48 -21.03 5.90
C VAL A 149 47.72 -21.60 4.71
N ALA A 150 47.67 -22.92 4.55
CA ALA A 150 46.91 -23.57 3.48
C ALA A 150 45.42 -23.21 3.52
N SER A 151 44.82 -23.15 4.72
CA SER A 151 43.42 -22.74 4.88
C SER A 151 43.19 -21.26 4.50
N TYR A 152 44.13 -20.37 4.84
CA TYR A 152 44.04 -18.95 4.45
C TYR A 152 44.21 -18.76 2.94
N GLU A 153 45.12 -19.50 2.30
CA GLU A 153 45.29 -19.50 0.85
C GLU A 153 44.01 -19.96 0.13
N GLU A 154 43.41 -21.06 0.59
CA GLU A 154 42.14 -21.56 0.05
C GLU A 154 41.00 -20.55 0.22
N ASN A 155 40.91 -19.91 1.39
CA ASN A 155 39.91 -18.87 1.65
C ASN A 155 40.14 -17.62 0.80
N CYS A 156 41.40 -17.23 0.58
CA CYS A 156 41.78 -16.12 -0.29
C CYS A 156 41.37 -16.43 -1.74
N GLU A 157 41.61 -17.65 -2.23
CA GLU A 157 41.16 -18.02 -3.58
C GLU A 157 39.64 -18.10 -3.70
N LYS A 158 38.94 -18.61 -2.69
CA LYS A 158 37.47 -18.53 -2.64
C LYS A 158 36.97 -17.08 -2.65
N ALA A 159 37.65 -16.17 -1.95
CA ALA A 159 37.31 -14.75 -1.93
C ALA A 159 37.59 -14.11 -3.29
N LYS A 160 38.72 -14.39 -3.94
CA LYS A 160 39.03 -13.96 -5.31
C LYS A 160 38.00 -14.47 -6.30
N MET A 161 37.62 -15.75 -6.23
CA MET A 161 36.56 -16.33 -7.08
C MET A 161 35.19 -15.70 -6.84
N LYS A 162 34.86 -15.33 -5.59
CA LYS A 162 33.63 -14.59 -5.29
C LYS A 162 33.71 -13.17 -5.80
N TYR A 163 34.86 -12.51 -5.68
CA TYR A 163 35.08 -11.15 -6.18
C TYR A 163 35.02 -11.09 -7.71
N THR A 164 35.61 -12.05 -8.42
CA THR A 164 35.48 -12.15 -9.89
C THR A 164 34.04 -12.43 -10.31
N LYS A 165 33.26 -13.20 -9.54
CA LYS A 165 31.81 -13.39 -9.75
C LYS A 165 30.96 -12.17 -9.37
N LEU A 166 31.42 -11.38 -8.40
CA LEU A 166 30.80 -10.12 -7.95
C LEU A 166 31.28 -8.92 -8.75
N SER A 167 32.18 -9.10 -9.71
CA SER A 167 32.50 -8.08 -10.71
C SER A 167 31.21 -7.80 -11.44
N VAL A 168 30.46 -6.82 -10.93
CA VAL A 168 29.39 -6.15 -11.65
C VAL A 168 30.02 -5.75 -12.97
N PRO A 169 29.56 -6.27 -14.12
CA PRO A 169 30.03 -5.76 -15.39
C PRO A 169 29.70 -4.26 -15.39
N ASP A 170 30.66 -3.42 -15.78
CA ASP A 170 30.44 -1.97 -16.00
C ASP A 170 29.34 -1.67 -17.06
N GLY A 171 28.62 -2.68 -17.55
CA GLY A 171 27.69 -2.57 -18.66
C GLY A 171 26.55 -3.59 -18.69
N VAL A 172 25.91 -3.92 -17.56
CA VAL A 172 24.52 -4.43 -17.63
C VAL A 172 23.60 -3.49 -16.86
N LEU A 173 23.45 -2.28 -17.40
CA LEU A 173 22.32 -1.42 -17.09
C LEU A 173 21.03 -2.23 -17.34
N PRO A 174 20.08 -2.28 -16.39
CA PRO A 174 18.78 -2.87 -16.62
C PRO A 174 18.18 -2.31 -17.92
N LYS A 175 17.48 -3.14 -18.71
CA LYS A 175 16.93 -2.72 -20.02
C LYS A 175 16.13 -1.41 -19.93
N SER A 176 15.40 -1.21 -18.82
CA SER A 176 14.68 0.02 -18.50
C SER A 176 15.59 1.25 -18.35
N LEU A 177 16.77 1.07 -17.76
CA LEU A 177 17.76 2.14 -17.56
C LEU A 177 18.50 2.44 -18.87
N MET A 178 18.79 1.44 -19.70
CA MET A 178 19.30 1.65 -21.06
C MET A 178 18.31 2.44 -21.93
N THR A 179 17.02 2.11 -21.89
CA THR A 179 16.00 2.88 -22.60
C THR A 179 15.94 4.32 -22.10
N LEU A 180 15.97 4.53 -20.77
CA LEU A 180 15.98 5.87 -20.17
C LEU A 180 17.20 6.69 -20.59
N VAL A 181 18.40 6.09 -20.60
CA VAL A 181 19.65 6.75 -21.04
C VAL A 181 19.57 7.14 -22.52
N SER A 182 19.08 6.24 -23.38
CA SER A 182 18.87 6.56 -24.80
C SER A 182 17.85 7.69 -25.00
N THR A 183 16.75 7.68 -24.23
CA THR A 183 15.72 8.73 -24.32
C THR A 183 16.23 10.07 -23.81
N LEU A 184 17.09 10.05 -22.78
CA LEU A 184 17.72 11.26 -22.26
C LEU A 184 18.71 11.85 -23.27
N ALA A 185 19.47 11.00 -23.99
CA ALA A 185 20.37 11.46 -25.04
C ALA A 185 19.61 12.15 -26.19
N THR A 186 18.51 11.56 -26.66
CA THR A 186 17.69 12.17 -27.72
C THR A 186 17.05 13.48 -27.28
N LEU A 187 16.53 13.55 -26.04
CA LEU A 187 15.95 14.79 -25.50
C LEU A 187 16.99 15.91 -25.35
N ASN A 188 18.23 15.58 -25.01
CA ASN A 188 19.31 16.56 -24.94
C ASN A 188 19.68 17.11 -26.33
N GLU A 189 19.70 16.27 -27.36
CA GLU A 189 19.92 16.70 -28.75
C GLU A 189 18.77 17.61 -29.24
N GLU A 190 17.52 17.24 -28.95
CA GLU A 190 16.35 18.07 -29.27
C GLU A 190 16.41 19.42 -28.54
N ALA A 191 16.74 19.44 -27.25
CA ALA A 191 16.90 20.66 -26.48
C ALA A 191 18.02 21.56 -27.04
N ALA A 192 19.14 20.98 -27.47
CA ALA A 192 20.22 21.72 -28.11
C ALA A 192 19.79 22.32 -29.45
N SER A 193 19.06 21.56 -30.28
CA SER A 193 18.53 22.03 -31.56
C SER A 193 17.53 23.17 -31.39
N LEU A 194 16.60 23.04 -30.44
CA LEU A 194 15.63 24.09 -30.12
C LEU A 194 16.30 25.36 -29.60
N LYS A 195 17.34 25.21 -28.77
CA LYS A 195 18.13 26.34 -28.28
C LYS A 195 18.84 27.07 -29.42
N GLN A 196 19.50 26.35 -30.31
CA GLN A 196 20.14 26.94 -31.50
C GLN A 196 19.13 27.72 -32.34
N ARG A 197 17.94 27.14 -32.58
CA ARG A 197 16.89 27.83 -33.35
C ARG A 197 16.36 29.07 -32.64
N ALA A 198 16.25 29.06 -31.32
CA ALA A 198 15.87 30.23 -30.55
C ALA A 198 16.92 31.34 -30.63
N ASP A 199 18.21 30.98 -30.55
CA ASP A 199 19.33 31.91 -30.69
C ASP A 199 19.37 32.53 -32.10
N ASP A 200 19.12 31.74 -33.15
CA ASP A 200 19.03 32.24 -34.54
C ASP A 200 17.88 33.26 -34.71
N VAL A 201 16.71 32.98 -34.12
CA VAL A 201 15.57 33.90 -34.15
C VAL A 201 15.87 35.18 -33.36
N ALA A 202 16.54 35.07 -32.21
CA ALA A 202 16.96 36.23 -31.44
C ALA A 202 17.95 37.10 -32.24
N LEU A 203 18.92 36.48 -32.91
CA LEU A 203 19.87 37.17 -33.79
C LEU A 203 19.16 37.86 -34.95
N ALA A 204 18.23 37.19 -35.62
CA ALA A 204 17.45 37.77 -36.71
C ALA A 204 16.61 38.97 -36.25
N ARG A 205 16.03 38.91 -35.05
CA ARG A 205 15.31 40.05 -34.45
C ARG A 205 16.24 41.22 -34.16
N GLN A 206 17.41 40.96 -33.54
CA GLN A 206 18.41 42.00 -33.28
C GLN A 206 18.91 42.65 -34.58
N ALA A 207 19.18 41.85 -35.61
CA ALA A 207 19.58 42.35 -36.92
C ALA A 207 18.49 43.25 -37.51
N ARG A 208 17.23 42.80 -37.51
CA ARG A 208 16.08 43.60 -37.97
C ARG A 208 15.94 44.92 -37.21
N ASP A 209 16.05 44.90 -35.89
CA ASP A 209 15.96 46.11 -35.07
C ASP A 209 17.10 47.09 -35.36
N THR A 210 18.31 46.56 -35.58
CA THR A 210 19.49 47.36 -35.95
C THR A 210 19.31 47.99 -37.34
N PHE A 211 18.84 47.22 -38.33
CA PHE A 211 18.52 47.75 -39.66
C PHE A 211 17.43 48.84 -39.61
N ASN A 212 16.38 48.64 -38.80
CA ASN A 212 15.34 49.65 -38.62
C ASN A 212 15.86 50.95 -37.98
N ARG A 213 16.85 50.86 -37.07
CA ARG A 213 17.50 52.04 -36.49
C ARG A 213 18.38 52.77 -37.49
N LEU A 214 19.15 52.04 -38.31
CA LEU A 214 20.04 52.62 -39.34
C LEU A 214 19.30 53.24 -40.53
N ARG A 215 18.03 52.87 -40.74
CA ARG A 215 17.17 53.42 -41.80
C ARG A 215 16.45 54.72 -41.39
N ARG A 216 16.44 55.07 -40.10
CA ARG A 216 15.98 56.37 -39.60
C ARG A 216 17.13 57.36 -39.60
#